data_AF-A0AAD1RQN9-F1
#
_entry.id   AF-A0AAD1RQN9-F1
#
_cell.length_a   1.000
_cell.length_b   1.000
_cell.length_c   1.000
_cell.angle_alpha   90.00
_cell.angle_beta   90.00
_cell.angle_gamma   90.00
#
_symmetry.space_group_name_H-M   'P 1'
#
loop_
_entity.id
_entity.type
_entity.pdbx_description
1 polymer ?
#
loop_
_entity_poly.entity_id
_entity_poly.type
_entity_poly.pdbx_seq_one_letter_code
_entity_poly.pdbx_strand_id
1 'polypeptide(L)'
;MATSMLNRVCVTLRVSGISSVTPKKGPGYSTGLSVPQPAPVTRGNRPFQKGMLKRQPPAPRTEKMLPDQDWTSVYPTAAAFKPSAVPLPIRMGYPLKGSVPPEKTGNLELVKIPNFLHLTPVAIKQHCAALREFCTHWPSALSGDELCTQHYPIEFQTVDYVTAGPSVRNPKARVVTLQVKLSNLNLDDHARKKLIKLVGSRYDKDSDTLTIRTDRCPLRRQNQDYAMYLLTVLYHESWVSVYHALCSIFFSSLCEWRSTKPGICSFISVIY
;
A
#
# COMPACT_ATOMS: atom_id res chain seq x y z
N MET A 1 2.22 16.54 7.71
CA MET A 1 1.76 15.32 7.02
C MET A 1 3.00 14.57 6.58
N ALA A 2 3.42 13.56 7.35
CA ALA A 2 4.71 12.88 7.14
C ALA A 2 4.48 11.56 6.39
N THR A 3 5.02 11.46 5.17
CA THR A 3 5.03 10.26 4.35
C THR A 3 6.29 9.45 4.67
N SER A 4 6.11 8.28 5.31
CA SER A 4 7.21 7.38 5.64
C SER A 4 7.60 6.49 4.46
N MET A 5 8.83 6.61 3.99
CA MET A 5 9.49 5.66 3.08
C MET A 5 9.98 4.45 3.88
N LEU A 6 9.46 3.26 3.62
CA LEU A 6 9.94 2.00 4.22
C LEU A 6 10.61 1.13 3.14
N ASN A 7 11.93 1.07 3.18
CA ASN A 7 12.70 0.01 2.52
C ASN A 7 12.59 -1.27 3.37
N ARG A 8 12.04 -2.35 2.80
CA ARG A 8 12.04 -3.69 3.41
C ARG A 8 13.02 -4.61 2.70
N VAL A 9 14.03 -5.05 3.43
CA VAL A 9 14.90 -6.19 3.13
C VAL A 9 14.11 -7.48 3.40
N CYS A 10 14.12 -8.39 2.43
CA CYS A 10 13.45 -9.69 2.48
C CYS A 10 14.37 -10.72 3.12
N VAL A 11 14.03 -11.23 4.31
CA VAL A 11 14.68 -12.39 4.92
C VAL A 11 13.71 -13.57 4.86
N THR A 12 14.12 -14.64 4.19
CA THR A 12 13.37 -15.88 4.04
C THR A 12 13.66 -16.79 5.23
N LEU A 13 12.66 -17.03 6.08
CA LEU A 13 12.71 -18.09 7.10
C LEU A 13 12.21 -19.39 6.49
N ARG A 14 13.10 -20.38 6.36
CA ARG A 14 12.76 -21.77 6.01
C ARG A 14 12.12 -22.45 7.22
N VAL A 15 10.90 -22.95 7.05
CA VAL A 15 10.28 -23.92 7.98
C VAL A 15 10.23 -25.26 7.26
N SER A 16 10.86 -26.25 7.88
CA SER A 16 10.93 -27.64 7.42
C SER A 16 9.87 -28.50 8.12
N GLY A 17 9.16 -29.32 7.34
CA GLY A 17 8.53 -30.56 7.82
C GLY A 17 7.01 -30.60 7.79
N ILE A 18 6.42 -30.99 6.65
CA ILE A 18 5.11 -31.66 6.62
C ILE A 18 5.20 -32.80 5.58
N SER A 19 5.06 -34.03 6.07
CA SER A 19 5.03 -35.26 5.26
C SER A 19 3.70 -35.38 4.53
N SER A 20 3.76 -35.56 3.20
CA SER A 20 2.62 -35.85 2.34
C SER A 20 2.37 -37.37 2.25
N VAL A 21 1.13 -37.79 2.50
CA VAL A 21 0.68 -39.17 2.23
C VAL A 21 -0.09 -39.15 0.91
N THR A 22 0.46 -39.82 -0.09
CA THR A 22 -0.20 -40.08 -1.39
C THR A 22 -0.86 -41.46 -1.38
N PRO A 23 -2.08 -41.64 -1.92
CA PRO A 23 -2.53 -42.93 -2.40
C PRO A 23 -2.40 -43.02 -3.93
N LYS A 24 -1.85 -44.16 -4.36
CA LYS A 24 -1.57 -44.58 -5.74
C LYS A 24 -2.85 -44.78 -6.57
N LYS A 25 -2.74 -44.63 -7.89
CA LYS A 25 -3.77 -44.89 -8.91
C LYS A 25 -3.60 -46.28 -9.56
N GLY A 26 -4.73 -47.01 -9.68
CA GLY A 26 -5.06 -47.97 -10.76
C GLY A 26 -4.64 -49.45 -10.58
N PRO A 27 -5.25 -50.42 -11.30
CA PRO A 27 -6.08 -50.26 -12.51
C PRO A 27 -7.41 -51.09 -12.52
N GLY A 28 -8.21 -50.94 -13.59
CA GLY A 28 -9.05 -52.03 -14.12
C GLY A 28 -10.56 -51.82 -14.08
N TYR A 29 -11.12 -51.62 -15.27
CA TYR A 29 -12.54 -51.65 -15.61
C TYR A 29 -13.09 -53.08 -15.54
N SER A 30 -14.29 -53.25 -14.96
CA SER A 30 -15.13 -54.45 -15.15
C SER A 30 -16.60 -54.06 -15.05
N THR A 31 -17.30 -54.34 -16.13
CA THR A 31 -18.73 -54.20 -16.36
C THR A 31 -19.58 -55.08 -15.43
N GLY A 32 -20.74 -54.54 -15.04
CA GLY A 32 -21.98 -55.30 -14.83
C GLY A 32 -22.03 -56.28 -13.66
N LEU A 33 -22.38 -55.78 -12.47
CA LEU A 33 -23.10 -56.58 -11.48
C LEU A 33 -24.26 -55.74 -10.96
N SER A 34 -25.46 -56.23 -11.25
CA SER A 34 -26.74 -55.74 -10.75
C SER A 34 -26.73 -55.78 -9.22
N VAL A 35 -26.69 -54.61 -8.59
CA VAL A 35 -26.90 -54.47 -7.15
C VAL A 35 -28.38 -54.71 -6.87
N PRO A 36 -28.76 -55.67 -6.00
CA PRO A 36 -30.12 -55.77 -5.51
C PRO A 36 -30.44 -54.46 -4.78
N GLN A 37 -31.49 -53.76 -5.18
CA GLN A 37 -31.95 -52.60 -4.43
C GLN A 37 -32.26 -53.06 -2.99
N PRO A 38 -31.59 -52.52 -1.96
CA PRO A 38 -32.04 -52.75 -0.61
C PRO A 38 -33.44 -52.13 -0.50
N ALA A 39 -34.39 -52.93 -0.03
CA ALA A 39 -35.74 -52.49 0.30
C ALA A 39 -35.67 -51.16 1.07
N PRO A 40 -36.63 -50.23 0.89
CA PRO A 40 -36.64 -49.00 1.63
C PRO A 40 -36.63 -49.36 3.11
N VAL A 41 -35.51 -49.08 3.78
CA VAL A 41 -35.43 -49.14 5.23
C VAL A 41 -36.39 -48.06 5.69
N THR A 42 -37.61 -48.46 6.03
CA THR A 42 -38.55 -47.65 6.78
C THR A 42 -37.74 -47.17 7.97
N ARG A 43 -37.42 -45.87 8.00
CA ARG A 43 -36.81 -45.22 9.15
C ARG A 43 -37.81 -45.44 10.27
N GLY A 44 -37.62 -46.53 11.02
CA GLY A 44 -38.39 -46.81 12.22
C GLY A 44 -38.35 -45.54 13.04
N ASN A 45 -39.52 -45.07 13.45
CA ASN A 45 -39.66 -43.96 14.38
C ASN A 45 -38.71 -44.22 15.54
N ARG A 46 -37.53 -43.58 15.53
CA ARG A 46 -36.70 -43.53 16.72
C ARG A 46 -37.58 -42.79 17.73
N PRO A 47 -37.97 -43.42 18.85
CA PRO A 47 -38.72 -42.70 19.86
C PRO A 47 -37.89 -41.47 20.21
N PHE A 48 -38.48 -40.29 19.98
CA PHE A 48 -37.92 -39.02 20.41
C PHE A 48 -37.57 -39.23 21.89
N GLN A 49 -36.28 -39.24 22.25
CA GLN A 49 -35.87 -39.42 23.64
C GLN A 49 -36.39 -38.21 24.44
N LYS A 50 -37.63 -38.31 24.91
CA LYS A 50 -38.24 -37.42 25.89
C LYS A 50 -37.45 -37.62 27.18
N GLY A 51 -36.48 -36.73 27.43
CA GLY A 51 -35.70 -36.79 28.66
C GLY A 51 -34.31 -36.15 28.62
N MET A 52 -33.80 -35.72 27.47
CA MET A 52 -32.57 -34.90 27.49
C MET A 52 -32.87 -33.56 28.17
N LEU A 53 -32.36 -33.39 29.40
CA LEU A 53 -32.41 -32.14 30.13
C LEU A 53 -31.86 -31.01 29.24
N LYS A 54 -32.61 -29.91 29.13
CA LYS A 54 -32.21 -28.75 28.34
C LYS A 54 -30.90 -28.22 28.89
N ARG A 55 -29.85 -28.20 28.06
CA ARG A 55 -28.54 -27.65 28.43
C ARG A 55 -28.69 -26.16 28.77
N GLN A 56 -28.38 -25.80 30.01
CA GLN A 56 -28.35 -24.40 30.42
C GLN A 56 -27.04 -23.74 29.97
N PRO A 57 -27.07 -22.50 29.47
CA PRO A 57 -25.86 -21.78 29.15
C PRO A 57 -25.10 -21.44 30.46
N PRO A 58 -23.76 -21.47 30.44
CA PRO A 58 -22.98 -20.98 31.57
C PRO A 58 -23.14 -19.47 31.74
N ALA A 59 -22.92 -18.98 32.96
CA ALA A 59 -22.85 -17.55 33.25
C ALA A 59 -21.78 -16.85 32.38
N PRO A 60 -22.00 -15.59 31.97
CA PRO A 60 -21.06 -14.85 31.16
C PRO A 60 -19.74 -14.61 31.90
N ARG A 61 -18.63 -14.52 31.16
CA ARG A 61 -17.29 -14.33 31.74
C ARG A 61 -17.19 -13.01 32.51
N THR A 62 -17.98 -12.00 32.16
CA THR A 62 -18.01 -10.68 32.81
C THR A 62 -18.23 -10.73 34.31
N GLU A 63 -19.00 -11.68 34.84
CA GLU A 63 -19.26 -11.81 36.29
C GLU A 63 -18.01 -12.22 37.08
N LYS A 64 -17.02 -12.82 36.41
CA LYS A 64 -15.76 -13.28 37.02
C LYS A 64 -14.61 -12.29 36.80
N MET A 65 -14.84 -11.19 36.09
CA MET A 65 -13.79 -10.23 35.77
C MET A 65 -13.57 -9.27 36.94
N LEU A 66 -12.29 -9.05 37.27
CA LEU A 66 -11.90 -8.04 38.24
C LEU A 66 -11.88 -6.65 37.57
N PRO A 67 -12.18 -5.57 38.31
CA PRO A 67 -12.17 -4.22 37.75
C PRO A 67 -10.76 -3.77 37.30
N ASP A 68 -9.71 -4.21 38.00
CA ASP A 68 -8.31 -3.85 37.73
C ASP A 68 -7.59 -4.84 36.80
N GLN A 69 -8.35 -5.72 36.13
CA GLN A 69 -7.78 -6.70 35.21
C GLN A 69 -7.16 -6.03 33.97
N ASP A 70 -6.06 -6.60 33.49
CA ASP A 70 -5.48 -6.19 32.21
C ASP A 70 -6.43 -6.48 31.03
N TRP A 71 -6.93 -5.41 30.44
CA TRP A 71 -7.82 -5.45 29.29
C TRP A 71 -7.16 -6.03 28.04
N THR A 72 -5.84 -5.82 27.87
CA THR A 72 -5.11 -6.27 26.67
C THR A 72 -5.12 -7.80 26.53
N SER A 73 -5.09 -8.51 27.67
CA SER A 73 -5.24 -9.96 27.72
C SER A 73 -6.67 -10.43 27.40
N VAL A 74 -7.68 -9.65 27.77
CA VAL A 74 -9.09 -9.97 27.50
C VAL A 74 -9.41 -9.83 26.00
N TYR A 75 -8.84 -8.81 25.35
CA TYR A 75 -9.14 -8.47 23.96
C TYR A 75 -7.85 -8.17 23.16
N PRO A 76 -7.03 -9.19 22.85
CA PRO A 76 -5.70 -8.98 22.27
C PRO A 76 -5.70 -8.60 20.78
N THR A 77 -6.68 -9.06 20.01
CA THR A 77 -6.73 -8.90 18.55
C THR A 77 -8.09 -8.41 18.09
N ALA A 78 -8.17 -7.95 16.83
CA ALA A 78 -9.44 -7.62 16.19
C ALA A 78 -10.40 -8.81 16.24
N ALA A 79 -11.58 -8.59 16.80
CA ALA A 79 -12.63 -9.59 16.91
C ALA A 79 -14.02 -8.93 16.85
N ALA A 80 -15.03 -9.74 16.55
CA ALA A 80 -16.41 -9.30 16.65
C ALA A 80 -16.77 -8.98 18.11
N PHE A 81 -17.74 -8.09 18.31
CA PHE A 81 -18.20 -7.73 19.64
C PHE A 81 -18.78 -8.96 20.36
N LYS A 82 -18.18 -9.31 21.51
CA LYS A 82 -18.58 -10.46 22.34
C LYS A 82 -19.27 -9.95 23.62
N PRO A 83 -20.62 -9.97 23.70
CA PRO A 83 -21.33 -9.41 24.85
C PRO A 83 -21.00 -10.12 26.18
N SER A 84 -20.58 -11.39 26.12
CA SER A 84 -20.20 -12.20 27.28
C SER A 84 -18.80 -11.92 27.83
N ALA A 85 -17.95 -11.19 27.08
CA ALA A 85 -16.58 -10.86 27.48
C ALA A 85 -16.39 -9.37 27.79
N VAL A 86 -17.23 -8.48 27.26
CA VAL A 86 -17.12 -7.04 27.48
C VAL A 86 -17.91 -6.65 28.75
N PRO A 87 -17.26 -6.20 29.83
CA PRO A 87 -17.90 -5.90 31.12
C PRO A 87 -18.57 -4.53 31.17
N LEU A 88 -18.98 -3.99 30.01
CA LEU A 88 -19.63 -2.69 29.91
C LEU A 88 -21.13 -2.86 29.61
N PRO A 89 -22.03 -2.11 30.27
CA PRO A 89 -23.47 -2.16 30.02
C PRO A 89 -23.85 -1.30 28.80
N ILE A 90 -23.31 -1.65 27.63
CA ILE A 90 -23.54 -0.91 26.38
C ILE A 90 -24.93 -1.23 25.84
N ARG A 91 -25.63 -0.19 25.35
CA ARG A 91 -26.92 -0.29 24.67
C ARG A 91 -26.84 0.45 23.35
N MET A 92 -27.49 -0.07 22.31
CA MET A 92 -27.45 0.54 20.98
C MET A 92 -28.67 0.13 20.16
N GLY A 93 -29.24 1.07 19.41
CA GLY A 93 -30.43 0.84 18.59
C GLY A 93 -31.46 1.95 18.81
N TYR A 94 -32.36 2.12 17.84
CA TYR A 94 -33.40 3.14 17.94
C TYR A 94 -34.42 2.74 19.03
N PRO A 95 -34.64 3.57 20.06
CA PRO A 95 -35.66 3.27 21.06
C PRO A 95 -37.06 3.51 20.50
N LEU A 96 -38.01 2.63 20.82
CA LEU A 96 -39.43 2.93 20.65
C LEU A 96 -39.84 4.04 21.63
N LYS A 97 -40.92 4.77 21.32
CA LYS A 97 -41.44 5.84 22.17
C LYS A 97 -41.67 5.32 23.60
N GLY A 98 -41.04 5.95 24.59
CA GLY A 98 -41.12 5.55 26.00
C GLY A 98 -40.30 4.32 26.39
N SER A 99 -39.44 3.79 25.51
CA SER A 99 -38.60 2.62 25.77
C SER A 99 -37.10 2.94 25.80
N VAL A 100 -36.30 2.03 26.34
CA VAL A 100 -34.84 2.12 26.41
C VAL A 100 -34.23 1.39 25.20
N PRO A 101 -33.08 1.85 24.66
CA PRO A 101 -32.37 1.11 23.61
C PRO A 101 -32.06 -0.33 24.03
N PRO A 102 -32.04 -1.28 23.06
CA PRO A 102 -31.81 -2.67 23.36
C PRO A 102 -30.41 -2.89 23.95
N GLU A 103 -30.32 -3.90 24.82
CA GLU A 103 -29.09 -4.26 25.52
C GLU A 103 -28.04 -4.84 24.57
N LYS A 104 -26.84 -5.14 25.07
CA LYS A 104 -25.76 -5.76 24.30
C LYS A 104 -26.00 -7.23 23.94
N THR A 105 -26.84 -7.94 24.69
CA THR A 105 -27.10 -9.38 24.51
C THR A 105 -27.97 -9.60 23.28
N GLY A 106 -27.44 -10.31 22.27
CA GLY A 106 -28.15 -10.59 21.02
C GLY A 106 -28.32 -9.39 20.08
N ASN A 107 -27.62 -8.27 20.32
CA ASN A 107 -27.76 -7.05 19.53
C ASN A 107 -26.87 -7.07 18.29
N LEU A 108 -27.49 -7.14 17.11
CA LEU A 108 -26.79 -7.19 15.83
C LEU A 108 -26.15 -5.85 15.44
N GLU A 109 -26.66 -4.71 15.93
CA GLU A 109 -26.06 -3.40 15.61
C GLU A 109 -24.66 -3.28 16.19
N LEU A 110 -24.43 -3.82 17.40
CA LEU A 110 -23.11 -3.85 18.02
C LEU A 110 -22.14 -4.81 17.33
N VAL A 111 -22.63 -5.84 16.64
CA VAL A 111 -21.79 -6.80 15.89
C VAL A 111 -21.30 -6.19 14.58
N LYS A 112 -22.10 -5.33 13.94
CA LYS A 112 -21.75 -4.67 12.67
C LYS A 112 -20.62 -3.66 12.82
N ILE A 113 -20.46 -3.06 13.99
CA ILE A 113 -19.46 -2.02 14.22
C ILE A 113 -18.05 -2.63 14.24
N PRO A 114 -17.10 -2.11 13.43
CA PRO A 114 -15.69 -2.42 13.60
C PRO A 114 -15.20 -1.79 14.90
N ASN A 115 -15.15 -2.58 15.97
CA ASN A 115 -14.77 -2.09 17.28
C ASN A 115 -13.24 -1.90 17.42
N PHE A 116 -12.84 -1.00 18.31
CA PHE A 116 -11.44 -0.70 18.63
C PHE A 116 -11.05 -1.19 20.03
N LEU A 117 -11.74 -2.20 20.55
CA LEU A 117 -11.52 -2.69 21.92
C LEU A 117 -10.13 -3.30 22.13
N HIS A 118 -9.47 -3.76 21.06
CA HIS A 118 -8.09 -4.26 21.09
C HIS A 118 -7.04 -3.14 20.95
N LEU A 119 -7.43 -1.94 20.54
CA LEU A 119 -6.56 -0.78 20.31
C LEU A 119 -6.77 0.30 21.37
N THR A 120 -6.81 -0.10 22.65
CA THR A 120 -6.87 0.87 23.75
C THR A 120 -5.53 1.60 23.88
N PRO A 121 -5.50 2.83 24.46
CA PRO A 121 -4.24 3.56 24.64
C PRO A 121 -3.17 2.80 25.44
N VAL A 122 -3.60 1.94 26.38
CA VAL A 122 -2.71 1.07 27.15
C VAL A 122 -2.07 0.00 26.25
N ALA A 123 -2.88 -0.68 25.42
CA ALA A 123 -2.38 -1.65 24.45
C ALA A 123 -1.40 -1.00 23.46
N ILE A 124 -1.74 0.17 22.92
CA ILE A 124 -0.89 0.88 21.95
C ILE A 124 0.48 1.19 22.55
N LYS A 125 0.54 1.67 23.80
CA LYS A 125 1.82 1.95 24.48
C LYS A 125 2.68 0.69 24.64
N GLN A 126 2.08 -0.42 25.05
CA GLN A 126 2.79 -1.71 25.17
C GLN A 126 3.29 -2.21 23.81
N HIS A 127 2.43 -2.14 22.77
CA HIS A 127 2.78 -2.56 21.42
C HIS A 127 3.90 -1.69 20.84
N CYS A 128 3.83 -0.36 20.98
CA CYS A 128 4.87 0.55 20.53
C CYS A 128 6.19 0.36 21.29
N ALA A 129 6.15 0.02 22.59
CA ALA A 129 7.35 -0.30 23.35
C ALA A 129 8.07 -1.54 22.79
N ALA A 130 7.32 -2.61 22.47
CA ALA A 130 7.87 -3.81 21.84
C ALA A 130 8.34 -3.57 20.40
N LEU A 131 7.62 -2.74 19.63
CA LEU A 131 7.98 -2.43 18.25
C LEU A 131 9.19 -1.51 18.12
N ARG A 132 9.58 -0.81 19.19
CA ARG A 132 10.71 0.14 19.19
C ARG A 132 12.02 -0.51 18.82
N GLU A 133 12.22 -1.79 19.15
CA GLU A 133 13.42 -2.56 18.83
C GLU A 133 13.64 -2.72 17.32
N PHE A 134 12.57 -2.68 16.52
CA PHE A 134 12.65 -2.79 15.06
C PHE A 134 12.87 -1.44 14.36
N CYS A 135 12.73 -0.33 15.08
CA CYS A 135 12.84 1.01 14.53
C CYS A 135 14.30 1.48 14.56
N THR A 136 14.76 2.10 13.48
CA THR A 136 16.05 2.81 13.43
C THR A 136 15.85 4.29 13.69
N HIS A 137 16.84 4.95 14.30
CA HIS A 137 16.80 6.39 14.47
C HIS A 137 16.95 7.09 13.11
N TRP A 138 16.24 8.21 12.93
CA TRP A 138 16.42 9.06 11.76
C TRP A 138 17.77 9.80 11.86
N PRO A 139 18.54 9.94 10.77
CA PRO A 139 19.82 10.66 10.79
C PRO A 139 19.63 12.12 11.17
N SER A 140 20.31 12.57 12.23
CA SER A 140 20.22 13.95 12.74
C SER A 140 20.78 15.01 11.77
N ALA A 141 21.68 14.61 10.87
CA ALA A 141 22.21 15.47 9.82
C ALA A 141 21.14 15.92 8.80
N LEU A 142 20.04 15.18 8.66
CA LEU A 142 18.94 15.46 7.73
C LEU A 142 17.74 16.02 8.49
N SER A 143 17.94 17.11 9.22
CA SER A 143 16.89 17.75 10.02
C SER A 143 15.92 18.61 9.20
N GLY A 144 16.34 19.06 8.00
CA GLY A 144 15.55 19.91 7.12
C GLY A 144 15.50 19.43 5.68
N ASP A 145 14.40 19.76 4.98
CA ASP A 145 14.13 19.32 3.61
C ASP A 145 15.13 19.86 2.58
N GLU A 146 15.71 21.04 2.84
CA GLU A 146 16.77 21.62 2.00
C GLU A 146 18.03 20.76 1.99
N LEU A 147 18.47 20.30 3.17
CA LEU A 147 19.62 19.41 3.32
C LEU A 147 19.35 18.04 2.65
N CYS A 148 18.12 17.53 2.76
CA CYS A 148 17.70 16.33 2.05
C CYS A 148 17.82 16.51 0.54
N THR A 149 17.37 17.64 0.00
CA THR A 149 17.43 17.93 -1.45
C THR A 149 18.87 18.09 -1.94
N GLN A 150 19.76 18.67 -1.12
CA GLN A 150 21.19 18.84 -1.45
C GLN A 150 21.93 17.49 -1.49
N HIS A 151 21.74 16.64 -0.48
CA HIS A 151 22.43 15.35 -0.40
C HIS A 151 21.77 14.25 -1.25
N TYR A 152 20.45 14.29 -1.41
CA TYR A 152 19.64 13.31 -2.12
C TYR A 152 18.73 14.00 -3.14
N PRO A 153 19.27 14.38 -4.32
CA PRO A 153 18.54 15.18 -5.32
C PRO A 153 17.52 14.38 -6.14
N ILE A 154 17.50 13.05 -6.02
CA ILE A 154 16.64 12.16 -6.80
C ILE A 154 15.56 11.60 -5.88
N GLU A 155 14.30 11.80 -6.25
CA GLU A 155 13.14 11.28 -5.55
C GLU A 155 12.44 10.20 -6.37
N PHE A 156 12.15 9.07 -5.73
CA PHE A 156 11.30 8.03 -6.29
C PHE A 156 9.94 8.04 -5.61
N GLN A 157 8.88 8.14 -6.40
CA GLN A 157 7.51 8.03 -5.92
C GLN A 157 6.92 6.68 -6.35
N THR A 158 6.50 5.91 -5.36
CA THR A 158 5.86 4.61 -5.53
C THR A 158 4.58 4.55 -4.70
N VAL A 159 3.54 3.91 -5.23
CA VAL A 159 2.24 3.81 -4.54
C VAL A 159 1.90 2.35 -4.30
N ASP A 160 1.62 2.03 -3.04
CA ASP A 160 1.13 0.73 -2.61
C ASP A 160 -0.35 0.80 -2.24
N TYR A 161 -1.10 -0.21 -2.66
CA TYR A 161 -2.56 -0.26 -2.45
C TYR A 161 -2.91 -1.45 -1.55
N VAL A 162 -3.67 -1.17 -0.48
CA VAL A 162 -4.17 -2.19 0.43
C VAL A 162 -5.69 -2.27 0.28
N THR A 163 -6.19 -3.43 -0.13
CA THR A 163 -7.62 -3.69 -0.38
C THR A 163 -8.07 -4.93 0.38
N ALA A 164 -9.30 -4.92 0.89
CA ALA A 164 -9.91 -6.12 1.46
C ALA A 164 -10.34 -7.08 0.34
N GLY A 165 -9.67 -8.25 0.24
CA GLY A 165 -9.99 -9.27 -0.74
C GLY A 165 -8.94 -10.39 -0.79
N PRO A 166 -9.22 -11.49 -1.50
CA PRO A 166 -8.28 -12.60 -1.62
C PRO A 166 -7.06 -12.26 -2.49
N SER A 167 -7.20 -11.33 -3.43
CA SER A 167 -6.10 -10.90 -4.30
C SER A 167 -5.44 -9.64 -3.78
N VAL A 168 -4.11 -9.70 -3.60
CA VAL A 168 -3.25 -8.55 -3.23
C VAL A 168 -2.76 -7.79 -4.48
N ARG A 169 -2.96 -8.35 -5.67
CA ARG A 169 -2.38 -7.81 -6.91
C ARG A 169 -3.12 -6.56 -7.37
N ASN A 170 -2.39 -5.45 -7.51
CA ASN A 170 -2.90 -4.24 -8.14
C ASN A 170 -1.97 -3.79 -9.29
N PRO A 171 -2.46 -3.70 -10.54
CA PRO A 171 -1.64 -3.31 -11.69
C PRO A 171 -1.08 -1.89 -11.59
N LYS A 172 -1.71 -0.99 -10.81
CA LYS A 172 -1.26 0.40 -10.64
C LYS A 172 -0.01 0.52 -9.77
N ALA A 173 0.28 -0.46 -8.91
CA ALA A 173 1.45 -0.44 -8.01
C ALA A 173 2.79 -0.57 -8.73
N ARG A 174 2.80 -0.93 -10.03
CA ARG A 174 4.03 -1.06 -10.82
C ARG A 174 4.60 0.29 -11.27
N VAL A 175 3.79 1.35 -11.28
CA VAL A 175 4.17 2.66 -11.81
C VAL A 175 5.19 3.31 -10.89
N VAL A 176 6.30 3.78 -11.48
CA VAL A 176 7.35 4.50 -10.76
C VAL A 176 7.52 5.87 -11.40
N THR A 177 7.56 6.91 -10.57
CA THR A 177 7.86 8.27 -10.99
C THR A 177 9.19 8.69 -10.37
N LEU A 178 10.15 9.03 -11.21
CA LEU A 178 11.43 9.63 -10.80
C LEU A 178 11.30 11.15 -10.96
N GLN A 179 11.66 11.90 -9.92
CA GLN A 179 11.73 13.36 -9.95
C GLN A 179 13.14 13.83 -9.61
N VAL A 180 13.65 14.79 -10.37
CA VAL A 180 14.97 15.38 -10.16
C VAL A 180 14.98 16.84 -10.63
N LYS A 181 15.60 17.74 -9.85
CA LYS A 181 15.83 19.13 -10.26
C LYS A 181 17.01 19.21 -11.21
N LEU A 182 16.90 19.97 -12.30
CA LEU A 182 18.01 20.10 -13.25
C LEU A 182 19.20 20.87 -12.67
N SER A 183 18.94 21.83 -11.77
CA SER A 183 19.95 22.55 -11.00
C SER A 183 20.89 21.66 -10.18
N ASN A 184 20.44 20.47 -9.76
CA ASN A 184 21.24 19.55 -8.97
C ASN A 184 22.05 18.57 -9.85
N LEU A 185 21.86 18.61 -11.17
CA LEU A 185 22.63 17.83 -12.12
C LEU A 185 23.80 18.66 -12.64
N ASN A 186 24.97 18.05 -12.76
CA ASN A 186 26.14 18.69 -13.36
C ASN A 186 25.93 18.79 -14.88
N LEU A 187 25.26 19.84 -15.35
CA LEU A 187 24.95 20.09 -16.76
C LEU A 187 25.54 21.44 -17.19
N ASP A 188 26.21 21.45 -18.33
CA ASP A 188 26.60 22.69 -19.01
C ASP A 188 25.38 23.36 -19.70
N ASP A 189 25.49 24.63 -20.08
CA ASP A 189 24.41 25.38 -20.75
C ASP A 189 23.93 24.70 -22.03
N HIS A 190 24.87 24.14 -22.81
CA HIS A 190 24.54 23.33 -23.98
C HIS A 190 23.75 22.08 -23.59
N ALA A 191 24.23 21.33 -22.61
CA ALA A 191 23.63 20.08 -22.16
C ALA A 191 22.24 20.32 -21.57
N ARG A 192 22.06 21.37 -20.76
CA ARG A 192 20.77 21.74 -20.18
C ARG A 192 19.75 22.11 -21.27
N LYS A 193 20.11 22.95 -22.24
CA LYS A 193 19.24 23.30 -23.38
C LYS A 193 18.87 22.08 -24.22
N LYS A 194 19.84 21.18 -24.47
CA LYS A 194 19.61 19.94 -25.22
C LYS A 194 18.69 18.98 -24.46
N LEU A 195 18.92 18.80 -23.16
CA LEU A 195 18.12 17.94 -22.30
C LEU A 195 16.65 18.40 -22.25
N ILE A 196 16.40 19.69 -22.08
CA ILE A 196 15.04 20.26 -22.09
C ILE A 196 14.34 19.96 -23.42
N LYS A 197 15.05 20.07 -24.55
CA LYS A 197 14.52 19.73 -25.88
C LYS A 197 14.23 18.23 -26.05
N LEU A 198 15.08 17.35 -25.52
CA LEU A 198 14.91 15.89 -25.60
C LEU A 198 13.73 15.40 -24.75
N VAL A 199 13.58 15.97 -23.56
CA VAL A 199 12.55 15.57 -22.59
C VAL A 199 11.17 16.12 -22.99
N GLY A 200 11.11 17.31 -23.57
CA GLY A 200 9.88 17.93 -24.03
C GLY A 200 8.89 18.17 -22.89
N SER A 201 7.72 17.54 -22.94
CA SER A 201 6.59 17.77 -22.02
C SER A 201 6.80 17.26 -20.59
N ARG A 202 7.89 16.55 -20.30
CA ARG A 202 8.13 15.97 -18.97
C ARG A 202 8.96 16.86 -18.04
N TYR A 203 9.47 17.97 -18.56
CA TYR A 203 10.17 18.99 -17.80
C TYR A 203 9.22 20.15 -17.52
N ASP A 204 9.13 20.54 -16.26
CA ASP A 204 8.40 21.73 -15.84
C ASP A 204 9.36 22.92 -15.70
N LYS A 205 9.04 24.03 -16.36
CA LYS A 205 9.87 25.24 -16.38
C LYS A 205 9.77 26.05 -15.10
N ASP A 206 8.61 26.01 -14.44
CA ASP A 206 8.34 26.84 -13.27
C ASP A 206 9.03 26.26 -12.02
N SER A 207 9.06 24.92 -11.90
CA SER A 207 9.65 24.20 -10.77
C SER A 207 11.06 23.63 -11.03
N ASP A 208 11.63 23.81 -12.23
CA ASP A 208 12.92 23.24 -12.68
C ASP A 208 13.02 21.70 -12.48
N THR A 209 11.87 21.02 -12.48
CA THR A 209 11.78 19.59 -12.12
C THR A 209 11.53 18.72 -13.35
N LEU A 210 12.41 17.73 -13.54
CA LEU A 210 12.28 16.66 -14.53
C LEU A 210 11.51 15.49 -13.92
N THR A 211 10.40 15.10 -14.56
CA THR A 211 9.56 13.98 -14.09
C THR A 211 9.59 12.82 -15.10
N ILE A 212 10.21 11.70 -14.75
CA ILE A 212 10.21 10.48 -15.59
C ILE A 212 9.24 9.47 -14.99
N ARG A 213 8.09 9.28 -15.64
CA ARG A 213 7.11 8.25 -15.28
C ARG A 213 7.29 7.00 -16.12
N THR A 214 7.35 5.83 -15.47
CA THR A 214 7.54 4.52 -16.12
C THR A 214 6.50 3.52 -15.65
N ASP A 215 5.89 2.80 -16.59
CA ASP A 215 4.80 1.85 -16.35
C ASP A 215 4.84 0.60 -17.25
N ARG A 216 5.93 0.45 -18.02
CA ARG A 216 6.08 -0.56 -19.08
C ARG A 216 6.26 -1.97 -18.54
N CYS A 217 7.07 -2.14 -17.51
CA CYS A 217 7.42 -3.45 -16.97
C CYS A 217 6.39 -3.92 -15.93
N PRO A 218 6.15 -5.24 -15.79
CA PRO A 218 5.23 -5.78 -14.79
C PRO A 218 5.69 -5.55 -13.34
N LEU A 219 7.00 -5.63 -13.07
CA LEU A 219 7.56 -5.44 -11.74
C LEU A 219 7.98 -4.00 -11.50
N ARG A 220 7.70 -3.49 -10.29
CA ARG A 220 8.12 -2.16 -9.84
C ARG A 220 9.64 -1.96 -9.91
N ARG A 221 10.41 -2.95 -9.47
CA ARG A 221 11.89 -2.92 -9.52
C ARG A 221 12.41 -2.66 -10.94
N GLN A 222 11.84 -3.34 -11.94
CA GLN A 222 12.23 -3.16 -13.33
C GLN A 222 11.92 -1.75 -13.85
N ASN A 223 10.76 -1.19 -13.48
CA ASN A 223 10.41 0.19 -13.85
C ASN A 223 11.33 1.21 -13.16
N GLN A 224 11.75 0.94 -11.92
CA GLN A 224 12.72 1.78 -11.21
C GLN A 224 14.10 1.76 -11.89
N ASP A 225 14.60 0.57 -12.21
CA ASP A 225 15.87 0.39 -12.93
C ASP A 225 15.81 1.06 -14.32
N TYR A 226 14.67 0.93 -15.01
CA TYR A 226 14.44 1.56 -16.31
C TYR A 226 14.36 3.09 -16.21
N ALA A 227 13.74 3.65 -15.16
CA ALA A 227 13.72 5.09 -14.93
C ALA A 227 15.14 5.65 -14.72
N MET A 228 15.98 4.94 -13.97
CA MET A 228 17.39 5.30 -13.80
C MET A 228 18.20 5.18 -15.08
N TYR A 229 17.97 4.12 -15.85
CA TYR A 229 18.59 3.96 -17.18
C TYR A 229 18.24 5.14 -18.09
N LEU A 230 16.95 5.52 -18.16
CA LEU A 230 16.51 6.67 -18.97
C LEU A 230 17.18 7.97 -18.53
N LEU A 231 17.27 8.23 -17.21
CA LEU A 231 17.96 9.41 -16.71
C LEU A 231 19.44 9.42 -17.12
N THR A 232 20.10 8.27 -17.02
CA THR A 232 21.52 8.11 -17.37
C THR A 232 21.76 8.33 -18.87
N VAL A 233 20.93 7.73 -19.73
CA VAL A 233 21.01 7.92 -21.18
C VAL A 233 20.75 9.37 -21.55
N LEU A 234 19.72 9.99 -20.99
CA LEU A 234 19.42 11.41 -21.23
C LEU A 234 20.58 12.32 -20.81
N TYR A 235 21.22 12.01 -19.68
CA TYR A 235 22.40 12.72 -19.21
C TYR A 235 23.54 12.59 -20.21
N HIS A 236 23.98 11.39 -20.57
CA HIS A 236 25.10 11.20 -21.49
C HIS A 236 24.83 11.76 -22.89
N GLU A 237 23.63 11.56 -23.43
CA GLU A 237 23.24 12.12 -24.72
C GLU A 237 23.20 13.66 -24.69
N SER A 238 22.91 14.28 -23.55
CA SER A 238 22.91 15.74 -23.44
C SER A 238 24.32 16.36 -23.64
N TRP A 239 25.38 15.63 -23.29
CA TRP A 239 26.77 16.05 -23.49
C TRP A 239 27.28 15.89 -24.92
N VAL A 240 26.61 15.08 -25.74
CA VAL A 240 27.05 14.76 -27.09
C VAL A 240 26.77 15.94 -28.03
N SER A 241 27.83 16.65 -28.43
CA SER A 241 27.79 17.87 -29.25
C SER A 241 27.71 17.59 -30.77
N VAL A 242 26.80 16.74 -31.24
CA VAL A 242 26.90 16.22 -32.64
C VAL A 242 26.26 17.13 -33.71
N TYR A 243 25.39 18.10 -33.38
CA TYR A 243 24.70 18.91 -34.42
C TYR A 243 24.53 20.41 -34.12
N HIS A 244 25.47 21.05 -33.41
CA HIS A 244 25.38 22.48 -33.14
C HIS A 244 25.55 23.37 -34.41
N ALA A 245 26.01 22.82 -35.52
CA ALA A 245 26.19 23.59 -36.76
C ALA A 245 24.87 23.84 -37.55
N LEU A 246 23.86 22.96 -37.44
CA LEU A 246 22.62 23.07 -38.23
C LEU A 246 21.43 23.67 -37.45
N CYS A 247 21.47 23.64 -36.11
CA CYS A 247 20.31 24.02 -35.28
C CYS A 247 20.23 25.53 -34.96
N SER A 248 21.35 26.27 -35.04
CA SER A 248 21.36 27.72 -34.78
C SER A 248 20.52 28.54 -35.77
N ILE A 249 20.14 27.98 -36.92
CA ILE A 249 19.39 28.71 -37.97
C ILE A 249 17.87 28.59 -37.79
N PHE A 250 17.36 27.51 -37.17
CA PHE A 250 15.92 27.20 -37.20
C PHE A 250 15.18 27.29 -35.86
N PHE A 251 15.89 27.38 -34.73
CA PHE A 251 15.28 27.20 -33.40
C PHE A 251 15.49 28.38 -32.41
N SER A 252 15.98 29.52 -32.89
CA SER A 252 16.16 30.73 -32.07
C SER A 252 14.82 31.43 -31.81
N SER A 253 14.01 30.85 -30.92
CA SER A 253 12.88 31.54 -30.29
C SER A 253 13.25 32.18 -28.94
N LEU A 254 14.54 32.30 -28.63
CA LEU A 254 15.03 33.19 -27.58
C LEU A 254 15.91 34.24 -28.25
N CYS A 255 15.47 35.50 -28.20
CA CYS A 255 16.29 36.67 -28.50
C CYS A 255 17.58 36.61 -27.67
N GLU A 256 18.66 36.15 -28.27
CA GLU A 256 20.00 36.32 -27.72
C GLU A 256 20.47 37.71 -28.13
N TRP A 257 20.26 38.69 -27.24
CA TRP A 257 20.74 40.06 -27.39
C TRP A 257 22.27 40.05 -27.25
N ARG A 258 22.98 39.65 -28.31
CA ARG A 258 24.42 39.76 -28.36
C ARG A 258 24.74 41.24 -28.57
N SER A 259 25.19 41.90 -27.50
CA SER A 259 25.59 43.31 -27.48
C SER A 259 26.49 43.65 -28.66
N THR A 260 25.93 44.30 -29.67
CA THR A 260 26.67 45.00 -30.72
C THR A 260 26.17 46.43 -30.77
N LYS A 261 26.85 47.30 -30.01
CA LYS A 261 26.94 48.78 -30.11
C LYS A 261 25.61 49.57 -30.12
N PRO A 262 25.55 50.73 -29.44
CA PRO A 262 24.34 51.54 -29.41
C PRO A 262 24.17 52.25 -30.76
N GLY A 263 23.02 52.04 -31.40
CA GLY A 263 22.62 52.80 -32.58
C GLY A 263 22.39 51.92 -33.81
N ILE A 264 21.19 51.36 -33.90
CA ILE A 264 20.29 51.39 -35.07
C ILE A 264 19.09 50.53 -34.65
N CYS A 265 17.97 51.20 -34.36
CA CYS A 265 16.70 50.58 -34.05
C CYS A 265 15.97 50.37 -35.38
N SER A 266 15.97 49.14 -35.89
CA SER A 266 15.11 48.76 -37.00
C SER A 266 14.06 47.79 -36.47
N PHE A 267 12.89 48.35 -36.18
CA PHE A 267 11.64 47.62 -35.98
C PHE A 267 11.35 46.82 -37.26
N ILE A 268 11.42 45.50 -37.18
CA ILE A 268 10.76 44.63 -38.15
C ILE A 268 9.56 44.02 -37.43
N SER A 269 8.42 44.64 -37.66
CA SER A 269 7.11 44.07 -37.44
C SER A 269 6.96 42.85 -38.34
N VAL A 270 6.70 41.65 -37.79
CA VAL A 270 6.14 40.55 -38.57
C VAL A 270 4.80 40.20 -37.95
N ILE A 271 3.79 40.55 -38.74
CA ILE A 271 2.37 40.29 -38.62
C ILE A 271 2.08 38.87 -39.15
N TYR A 272 1.14 38.20 -38.48
CA TYR A 272 0.52 36.87 -38.69
C TYR A 272 1.34 35.63 -38.31
#